data_AF-A0A1F7GAF6-F1
#
_entry.id   AF-A0A1F7GAF6-F1
#
_cell.length_a   1.000
_cell.length_b   1.000
_cell.length_c   1.000
_cell.angle_alpha   90.00
_cell.angle_beta   90.00
_cell.angle_gamma   90.00
#
_symmetry.space_group_name_H-M   'P 1'
#
loop_
_entity.id
_entity.type
_entity.pdbx_description
1 polymer ?
#
loop_
_entity_poly.entity_id
_entity_poly.type
_entity_poly.pdbx_seq_one_letter_code
_entity_poly.pdbx_strand_id
1 'polypeptide(L)'
;MAAMCALCGKHSQFGKSYTHHRGVAGGRWKKRAQKTNRVFRVNLQRVTIDENGFQMQIRLCGKCIKRIKKDTIEGKRPFVKLIHINPPVKKVSESIDVPAVAA
;
A
#
# COMPACT_ATOMS: atom_id res chain seq x y z
N MET A 1 -14.18 9.72 11.86
CA MET A 1 -12.79 9.67 11.33
C MET A 1 -12.75 8.86 10.05
N ALA A 2 -12.34 9.46 8.93
CA ALA A 2 -12.20 8.75 7.67
C ALA A 2 -11.00 7.79 7.74
N ALA A 3 -11.19 6.54 7.32
CA ALA A 3 -10.10 5.57 7.26
C ALA A 3 -9.14 5.97 6.14
N MET A 4 -7.97 6.51 6.51
CA MET A 4 -6.91 6.93 5.60
C MET A 4 -5.63 6.15 5.84
N CYS A 5 -4.82 5.98 4.79
CA CYS A 5 -3.49 5.40 4.92
C CYS A 5 -2.50 6.43 5.47
N ALA A 6 -1.82 6.11 6.57
CA ALA A 6 -0.86 7.02 7.21
C ALA A 6 0.30 7.45 6.27
N LEU A 7 0.81 6.53 5.44
CA LEU A 7 1.96 6.82 4.56
C LEU A 7 1.62 7.54 3.24
N CYS A 8 0.42 7.39 2.69
CA CYS A 8 0.12 7.91 1.35
C CYS A 8 -1.20 8.68 1.25
N GLY A 9 -1.91 8.88 2.37
CA GLY A 9 -3.14 9.67 2.43
C GLY A 9 -4.33 9.08 1.66
N LYS A 10 -4.22 7.85 1.12
CA LYS A 10 -5.31 7.23 0.37
C LYS A 10 -6.53 7.03 1.25
N HIS A 11 -7.65 7.55 0.78
CA HIS A 11 -8.96 7.48 1.42
C HIS A 11 -9.98 6.84 0.47
N SER A 12 -11.16 6.53 1.00
CA SER A 12 -12.26 5.97 0.21
C SER A 12 -12.68 6.94 -0.89
N GLN A 13 -12.81 6.43 -2.11
CA GLN A 13 -13.28 7.21 -3.24
C GLN A 13 -14.74 6.91 -3.54
N PHE A 14 -15.47 7.90 -4.06
CA PHE A 14 -16.83 7.72 -4.52
C PHE A 14 -16.85 7.49 -6.03
N GLY A 15 -17.73 6.62 -6.49
CA GLY A 15 -18.01 6.52 -7.92
C GLY A 15 -19.29 5.75 -8.17
N LYS A 16 -19.44 5.23 -9.38
CA LYS A 16 -20.70 4.68 -9.86
C LYS A 16 -20.48 3.29 -10.44
N SER A 17 -21.44 2.40 -10.23
CA SER A 17 -21.53 1.13 -10.93
C SER A 17 -22.45 1.31 -12.13
N TYR A 18 -22.03 0.79 -13.28
CA TYR A 18 -22.83 0.71 -14.48
C TYR A 18 -22.72 -0.72 -14.98
N THR A 19 -23.82 -1.47 -14.93
CA THR A 19 -23.83 -2.87 -15.36
C THR A 19 -24.99 -3.09 -16.32
N HIS A 20 -24.70 -3.74 -17.45
CA HIS A 20 -25.70 -4.28 -18.36
C HIS A 20 -25.71 -5.79 -18.22
N HIS A 21 -26.85 -6.43 -18.49
CA HIS A 21 -26.89 -7.88 -18.64
C HIS A 21 -26.06 -8.31 -19.86
N ARG A 22 -25.54 -9.54 -19.84
CA ARG A 22 -24.77 -10.11 -20.95
C ARG A 22 -25.68 -10.22 -22.18
N GLY A 23 -25.23 -9.75 -23.34
CA GLY A 23 -25.99 -9.77 -24.61
C GLY A 23 -26.80 -8.50 -24.94
N VAL A 24 -27.02 -7.59 -23.98
CA VAL A 24 -27.73 -6.32 -24.21
C VAL A 24 -26.80 -5.11 -24.33
N ALA A 25 -25.52 -5.34 -24.60
CA ALA A 25 -24.55 -4.26 -24.85
C ALA A 25 -24.69 -3.60 -26.24
N GLY A 26 -25.71 -3.97 -27.01
CA GLY A 26 -26.04 -3.32 -28.29
C GLY A 26 -26.41 -1.84 -28.11
N GLY A 27 -26.21 -1.04 -29.17
CA GLY A 27 -26.25 0.43 -29.13
C GLY A 27 -27.51 1.06 -28.53
N ARG A 28 -28.66 0.36 -28.56
CA ARG A 28 -29.93 0.86 -28.03
C ARG A 28 -30.01 0.87 -26.50
N TRP A 29 -29.26 0.00 -25.82
CA TRP A 29 -29.35 -0.21 -24.36
C TRP A 29 -28.17 0.41 -23.59
N LYS A 30 -27.08 0.78 -24.28
CA LYS A 30 -25.88 1.43 -23.70
C LYS A 30 -26.20 2.71 -22.91
N LYS A 31 -27.22 3.48 -23.33
CA LYS A 31 -27.64 4.73 -22.65
C LYS A 31 -28.63 4.52 -21.49
N ARG A 32 -29.19 3.31 -21.30
CA ARG A 32 -30.19 2.98 -20.26
C ARG A 32 -29.61 2.27 -19.03
N ALA A 33 -28.29 2.16 -18.91
CA ALA A 33 -27.66 1.51 -17.76
C ALA A 33 -28.08 2.20 -16.45
N GLN A 34 -28.48 1.42 -15.44
CA GLN A 34 -28.72 1.95 -14.11
C GLN A 34 -27.41 2.47 -13.52
N LYS A 35 -27.47 3.67 -12.93
CA LYS A 35 -26.32 4.35 -12.32
C LYS A 35 -26.47 4.27 -10.81
N THR A 36 -25.81 3.32 -10.17
CA THR A 36 -25.84 3.19 -8.71
C THR A 36 -24.57 3.77 -8.09
N ASN A 37 -24.72 4.61 -7.06
CA ASN A 37 -23.59 5.16 -6.32
C ASN A 37 -22.92 4.03 -5.51
N ARG A 38 -21.59 3.98 -5.52
CA ARG A 38 -20.80 3.02 -4.73
C ARG A 38 -19.58 3.70 -4.12
N VAL A 39 -19.19 3.21 -2.95
CA VAL A 39 -17.99 3.65 -2.24
C VAL A 39 -16.86 2.65 -2.48
N PHE A 40 -15.77 3.12 -3.06
CA PHE A 40 -14.54 2.35 -3.24
C PHE A 40 -13.69 2.50 -1.99
N ARG A 41 -13.78 1.51 -1.09
CA ARG A 41 -12.96 1.46 0.12
C ARG A 41 -11.52 1.09 -0.21
N VAL A 42 -10.58 1.74 0.45
CA VAL A 42 -9.16 1.38 0.38
C VAL A 42 -8.94 0.09 1.19
N ASN A 43 -8.08 -0.79 0.68
CA ASN A 43 -7.61 -1.96 1.43
C ASN A 43 -6.62 -1.51 2.52
N LEU A 44 -7.16 -1.04 3.65
CA LEU A 44 -6.41 -0.63 4.83
C LEU A 44 -6.30 -1.80 5.81
N GLN A 45 -5.08 -2.06 6.26
CA GLN A 45 -4.74 -3.11 7.21
C GLN A 45 -4.10 -2.46 8.44
N ARG A 46 -4.37 -3.01 9.62
CA ARG A 46 -3.69 -2.60 10.86
C ARG A 46 -2.34 -3.27 10.89
N VAL A 47 -1.28 -2.50 11.09
CA VAL A 47 0.09 -2.99 11.05
C VAL A 47 0.88 -2.36 12.19
N THR A 48 1.67 -3.17 12.88
CA THR A 48 2.58 -2.68 13.91
C THR A 48 3.93 -2.33 13.30
N ILE A 49 4.39 -1.14 13.65
CA ILE A 49 5.55 -0.48 13.09
C ILE A 49 6.51 -0.15 14.21
N ASP A 50 7.80 -0.22 13.90
CA ASP A 50 8.87 0.32 14.72
C ASP A 50 9.37 1.64 14.11
N GLU A 51 9.14 2.75 14.82
CA GLU A 51 9.67 4.07 14.50
C GLU A 51 10.53 4.55 15.68
N ASN A 52 11.84 4.70 15.45
CA ASN A 52 12.80 5.18 16.45
C ASN A 52 12.75 4.42 17.79
N GLY A 53 12.50 3.10 17.77
CA GLY A 53 12.39 2.27 18.97
C GLY A 53 11.03 2.31 19.67
N PHE A 54 10.06 3.07 19.15
CA PHE A 54 8.68 3.04 19.61
C PHE A 54 7.82 2.15 18.71
N GLN A 55 7.10 1.23 19.34
CA GLN A 55 6.15 0.36 18.65
C GLN A 55 4.77 1.02 18.61
N MET A 56 4.27 1.28 17.41
CA MET A 56 2.93 1.82 17.22
C MET A 56 2.12 1.03 16.19
N GLN A 57 0.80 1.02 16.38
CA GLN A 57 -0.14 0.43 15.44
C GLN A 57 -0.76 1.51 14.56
N ILE A 58 -0.55 1.40 13.25
CA ILE A 58 -1.15 2.33 12.28
C ILE A 58 -1.88 1.60 11.16
N ARG A 59 -2.73 2.32 10.44
CA ARG A 59 -3.48 1.79 9.28
C ARG A 59 -2.75 2.08 7.99
N LEU A 60 -2.33 1.02 7.29
CA LEU A 60 -1.62 1.11 6.02
C LEU A 60 -2.38 0.46 4.88
N CYS A 61 -2.25 1.03 3.69
CA CYS A 61 -2.78 0.41 2.49
C CYS A 61 -1.90 -0.75 2.01
N GLY A 62 -2.50 -1.74 1.36
CA GLY A 62 -1.77 -2.90 0.81
C GLY A 62 -0.61 -2.53 -0.13
N LYS A 63 -0.71 -1.41 -0.86
CA LYS A 63 0.39 -0.93 -1.74
C LYS A 63 1.61 -0.47 -0.92
N CYS A 64 1.40 0.22 0.20
CA CYS A 64 2.48 0.66 1.08
C CYS A 64 3.15 -0.55 1.76
N ILE A 65 2.36 -1.51 2.25
CA ILE A 65 2.88 -2.74 2.86
C ILE A 65 3.73 -3.51 1.84
N LYS A 66 3.24 -3.66 0.60
CA LYS A 66 3.99 -4.30 -0.48
C LYS A 66 5.30 -3.57 -0.80
N ARG A 67 5.28 -2.23 -0.81
CA ARG A 67 6.47 -1.41 -1.06
C ARG A 67 7.50 -1.59 0.04
N ILE A 68 7.11 -1.49 1.30
CA ILE A 68 8.01 -1.68 2.45
C ILE A 68 8.65 -3.07 2.39
N LYS A 69 7.86 -4.13 2.15
CA LYS A 69 8.38 -5.49 1.97
C LYS A 69 9.44 -5.58 0.87
N LYS A 70 9.21 -4.90 -0.26
CA LYS A 70 10.15 -4.89 -1.39
C LYS A 70 11.43 -4.13 -1.04
N ASP A 71 11.31 -2.95 -0.45
CA ASP A 71 12.44 -2.11 -0.07
C ASP A 71 13.32 -2.82 0.98
N THR A 72 12.70 -3.55 1.93
CA THR A 72 13.42 -4.40 2.90
C THR A 72 14.22 -5.52 2.23
N ILE A 73 13.68 -6.16 1.18
CA ILE A 73 14.38 -7.24 0.47
C ILE A 73 15.53 -6.68 -0.40
N GLU A 74 15.34 -5.51 -1.01
CA GLU A 74 16.33 -4.87 -1.88
C GLU A 74 17.44 -4.12 -1.11
N GLY A 75 17.38 -4.07 0.22
CA GLY A 75 18.37 -3.36 1.05
C GLY A 75 18.26 -1.84 1.00
N LYS A 76 17.17 -1.29 0.46
CA LYS A 76 16.89 0.16 0.49
C LYS A 76 16.40 0.54 1.88
N ARG A 77 16.74 1.74 2.35
CA ARG A 77 16.23 2.28 3.63
C ARG A 77 14.71 2.47 3.53
N PRO A 78 13.88 1.61 4.13
CA PRO A 78 12.44 1.78 4.05
C PRO A 78 12.02 2.97 4.91
N PHE A 79 10.95 3.67 4.53
CA PHE A 79 10.39 4.78 5.30
C PHE A 79 10.02 4.37 6.73
N VAL A 80 9.66 3.10 6.93
CA VAL A 80 9.18 2.55 8.18
C VAL A 80 9.56 1.06 8.30
N LYS A 81 9.94 0.60 9.50
CA LYS A 81 10.24 -0.82 9.77
C LYS A 81 9.01 -1.57 10.27
N LEU A 82 8.79 -2.77 9.73
CA LEU A 82 7.68 -3.64 10.12
C LEU A 82 8.17 -4.73 11.07
N ILE A 83 7.51 -4.89 12.22
CA ILE A 83 7.97 -5.80 13.28
C ILE A 83 7.93 -7.27 12.84
N HIS A 84 6.87 -7.67 12.14
CA HIS A 84 6.60 -9.09 11.83
C HIS A 84 7.27 -9.57 10.54
N ILE A 85 8.06 -8.74 9.86
CA ILE A 85 8.78 -9.19 8.69
C ILE A 85 10.03 -9.91 9.17
N ASN A 86 10.02 -11.23 9.05
CA ASN A 86 11.24 -12.01 9.00
C ASN A 86 11.62 -12.11 7.51
N PRO A 87 12.48 -11.21 6.98
CA PRO A 87 12.79 -11.25 5.56
C PRO A 87 13.57 -12.53 5.24
N PRO A 88 13.32 -13.21 4.11
CA PRO A 88 14.25 -14.22 3.65
C PRO A 88 15.58 -13.51 3.37
N VAL A 89 16.62 -13.90 4.11
CA VAL A 89 17.96 -13.30 4.03
C VAL A 89 18.52 -13.55 2.63
N LYS A 90 18.26 -12.63 1.69
CA LYS A 90 19.05 -12.55 0.46
C LYS A 90 20.24 -11.66 0.78
N LYS A 91 21.42 -12.29 0.80
CA LYS A 91 22.72 -11.62 0.92
C LYS A 91 22.75 -10.47 -0.09
N VAL A 92 22.82 -9.23 0.38
CA VAL A 92 23.38 -8.12 -0.40
C VAL A 92 24.66 -7.75 0.31
N SER A 93 25.74 -8.02 -0.40
CA SER A 93 27.15 -7.75 -0.12
C SER A 93 27.39 -6.36 0.47
N GLU A 94 28.23 -6.35 1.49
CA GLU A 94 29.37 -5.43 1.69
C GLU A 94 29.43 -4.23 0.74
N SER A 95 29.17 -3.04 1.29
CA SER A 95 30.10 -1.90 1.26
C SER A 95 29.47 -0.73 2.02
N ILE A 96 29.70 -0.70 3.33
CA ILE A 96 29.83 0.60 3.99
C ILE A 96 31.32 0.89 3.88
N ASP A 97 31.71 1.54 2.80
CA ASP A 97 32.96 2.29 2.74
C ASP A 97 32.82 3.42 3.78
N VAL A 98 33.14 3.12 5.04
CA VAL A 98 33.57 4.16 5.97
C VAL A 98 34.95 4.53 5.46
N PRO A 99 35.17 5.71 4.86
CA PRO A 99 36.51 6.13 4.52
C PRO A 99 37.31 6.09 5.82
N ALA A 100 38.40 5.33 5.80
CA ALA A 100 39.36 5.27 6.87
C ALA A 100 39.66 6.69 7.35
N VAL A 101 39.33 6.97 8.61
CA VAL A 101 39.82 8.16 9.30
C VAL A 101 41.33 8.00 9.35
N ALA A 102 41.99 8.66 8.40
CA ALA A 102 43.43 8.82 8.36
C ALA A 102 43.80 10.08 9.16
N ALA A 103 44.86 9.92 9.96
CA ALA A 103 45.53 10.89 10.83
C ALA A 103 44.91 11.14 12.21
#